data_AF-A0A2N0LXU1-F1
#
_entry.id   AF-A0A2N0LXU1-F1
#
_cell.length_a   1.000
_cell.length_b   1.000
_cell.length_c   1.000
_cell.angle_alpha   90.00
_cell.angle_beta   90.00
_cell.angle_gamma   90.00
#
_symmetry.space_group_name_H-M   'P 1'
#
loop_
_entity.id
_entity.type
_entity.pdbx_description
1 polymer ?
#
loop_
_entity_poly.entity_id
_entity_poly.type
_entity_poly.pdbx_seq_one_letter_code
_entity_poly.pdbx_strand_id
1 'polypeptide(L)'
;IVFATGFDAMTGTFFKMDIRGRNDLSLKEKWSEGPKTYLGLQTAGFPNMFMITGPGSPSVLGNMPVSIEQHIEWISDFLQYMRERDIGAAEADADAEAAWVSHVNEAAEPTMFMLANSWYLGANIPGKPRVFMPYAGGVGNYRKKCNEIADNGYEGFILDSGSRGKAASAT
;
A
#
# COMPACT_ATOMS: atom_id res chain seq x y z
N ILE A 1 2.50 16.83 33.23
CA ILE A 1 1.34 16.25 32.50
C ILE A 1 1.89 15.27 31.47
N VAL A 2 1.29 14.08 31.33
CA VAL A 2 1.69 13.06 30.34
C VAL A 2 0.53 12.83 29.38
N PHE A 3 0.81 12.85 28.08
CA PHE A 3 -0.19 12.58 27.03
C PHE A 3 0.00 11.16 26.47
N ALA A 4 -0.94 10.27 26.77
CA ALA A 4 -1.00 8.89 26.27
C ALA A 4 -2.20 8.71 25.33
N THR A 5 -2.35 9.63 24.36
CA THR A 5 -3.54 9.77 23.50
C THR A 5 -3.49 8.96 22.20
N GLY A 6 -2.41 8.20 21.96
CA GLY A 6 -2.22 7.41 20.75
C GLY A 6 -1.73 8.24 19.54
N PHE A 7 -2.04 7.75 18.33
CA PHE A 7 -1.49 8.27 17.07
C PHE A 7 -2.56 8.34 15.96
N ASP A 8 -2.35 9.22 14.98
CA ASP A 8 -3.03 9.12 13.68
C ASP A 8 -2.39 7.98 12.88
N ALA A 9 -2.91 6.77 13.12
CA ALA A 9 -2.30 5.55 12.66
C ALA A 9 -2.43 5.34 11.14
N MET A 10 -1.39 4.72 10.57
CA MET A 10 -1.23 4.26 9.19
C MET A 10 -1.26 5.31 8.08
N THR A 11 -2.13 6.34 8.14
CA THR A 11 -2.18 7.40 7.11
C THR A 11 -1.60 8.73 7.59
N GLY A 12 -1.51 8.96 8.91
CA GLY A 12 -1.14 10.28 9.45
C GLY A 12 0.23 10.78 9.02
N THR A 13 1.22 9.89 8.90
CA THR A 13 2.55 10.26 8.39
C THR A 13 2.51 10.64 6.91
N PHE A 14 1.73 9.91 6.10
CA PHE A 14 1.57 10.22 4.68
C PHE A 14 0.93 11.59 4.47
N PHE A 15 -0.11 11.93 5.24
CA PHE A 15 -0.82 13.21 5.10
C PHE A 15 -0.05 14.43 5.61
N LYS A 16 1.06 14.23 6.32
CA LYS A 16 2.00 15.30 6.70
C LYS A 16 2.99 15.64 5.58
N MET A 17 3.10 14.77 4.58
CA MET A 17 3.94 14.97 3.40
C MET A 17 3.06 15.45 2.24
N ASP A 18 3.60 16.33 1.39
CA ASP A 18 2.95 16.74 0.16
C ASP A 18 3.27 15.74 -0.97
N ILE A 19 2.70 14.52 -0.86
CA ILE A 19 2.93 13.46 -1.84
C ILE A 19 2.04 13.69 -3.06
N ARG A 20 2.68 13.78 -4.23
CA ARG A 20 2.04 14.02 -5.53
C ARG A 20 2.36 12.90 -6.52
N GLY A 21 1.32 12.38 -7.16
CA GLY A 21 1.38 11.35 -8.18
C GLY A 21 1.31 11.92 -9.60
N ARG A 22 0.85 11.11 -10.55
CA ARG A 22 0.60 11.54 -11.93
C ARG A 22 -0.40 12.70 -11.95
N ASN A 23 -0.19 13.64 -12.87
CA ASN A 23 -1.06 14.80 -13.07
C ASN A 23 -1.30 15.63 -11.80
N ASP A 24 -0.28 15.70 -10.92
CA ASP A 24 -0.32 16.43 -9.64
C ASP A 24 -1.37 15.93 -8.62
N LEU A 25 -1.85 14.69 -8.81
CA LEU A 25 -2.83 14.08 -7.90
C LEU A 25 -2.27 14.00 -6.48
N SER A 26 -2.94 14.63 -5.52
CA SER A 26 -2.57 14.54 -4.11
C SER A 26 -2.93 13.17 -3.54
N LEU A 27 -2.00 12.55 -2.81
CA LEU A 27 -2.30 11.31 -2.06
C LEU A 27 -3.40 11.55 -1.01
N LYS A 28 -3.39 12.74 -0.39
CA LYS A 28 -4.38 13.12 0.61
C LYS A 28 -5.78 13.25 0.01
N GLU A 29 -5.89 13.79 -1.20
CA GLU A 29 -7.15 13.88 -1.93
C GLU A 29 -7.61 12.48 -2.35
N LYS A 30 -6.72 11.65 -2.91
CA LYS A 30 -7.06 10.28 -3.32
C LYS A 30 -7.60 9.44 -2.15
N TRP A 31 -7.00 9.58 -0.96
CA TRP A 31 -7.35 8.80 0.22
C TRP A 31 -8.37 9.50 1.16
N SER A 32 -9.08 10.52 0.69
CA SER A 32 -10.02 11.29 1.52
C SER A 32 -11.18 10.46 2.06
N GLU A 33 -11.52 9.34 1.42
CA GLU A 33 -12.56 8.40 1.82
C GLU A 33 -12.01 7.14 2.51
N GLY A 34 -10.69 7.09 2.73
CA GLY A 34 -9.97 5.92 3.23
C GLY A 34 -8.81 5.55 2.31
N PRO A 35 -7.74 4.93 2.84
CA PRO A 35 -6.60 4.54 2.02
C PRO A 35 -6.99 3.44 1.03
N LYS A 36 -6.60 3.64 -0.23
CA LYS A 36 -6.79 2.69 -1.33
C LYS A 36 -5.42 2.26 -1.82
N THR A 37 -5.15 0.96 -1.80
CA THR A 37 -3.83 0.40 -2.11
C THR A 37 -3.98 -0.96 -2.76
N TYR A 38 -3.05 -1.34 -3.63
CA TYR A 38 -2.88 -2.72 -4.05
C TYR A 38 -1.85 -3.41 -3.17
N LEU A 39 -2.26 -4.53 -2.53
CA LEU A 39 -1.46 -5.32 -1.57
C LEU A 39 -0.98 -4.55 -0.33
N GLY A 40 -1.36 -3.28 -0.17
CA GLY A 40 -0.72 -2.35 0.77
C GLY A 40 0.73 -2.00 0.44
N LEU A 41 1.15 -2.25 -0.80
CA LEU A 41 2.50 -2.00 -1.30
C LEU A 41 2.57 -0.80 -2.24
N GLN A 42 1.55 -0.60 -3.08
CA GLN A 42 1.46 0.56 -3.98
C GLN A 42 0.04 1.12 -4.01
N THR A 43 -0.10 2.31 -4.58
CA THR A 43 -1.40 2.93 -4.84
C THR A 43 -1.43 3.47 -6.27
N ALA A 44 -2.52 3.23 -7.00
CA ALA A 44 -2.65 3.58 -8.41
C ALA A 44 -2.46 5.10 -8.66
N GLY A 45 -1.76 5.48 -9.73
CA GLY A 45 -1.45 6.88 -10.03
C GLY A 45 -0.23 7.44 -9.29
N PHE A 46 0.48 6.63 -8.49
CA PHE A 46 1.72 6.99 -7.81
C PHE A 46 2.84 6.03 -8.22
N PRO A 47 3.36 6.13 -9.46
CA PRO A 47 4.35 5.20 -9.99
C PRO A 47 5.64 5.21 -9.18
N ASN A 48 6.24 4.03 -9.02
CA ASN A 48 7.46 3.77 -8.25
C ASN A 48 7.39 4.19 -6.76
N MET A 49 6.21 4.54 -6.23
CA MET A 49 6.02 4.78 -4.82
C MET A 49 5.62 3.48 -4.12
N PHE A 50 6.50 2.97 -3.27
CA PHE A 50 6.26 1.76 -2.48
C PHE A 50 6.04 2.06 -1.01
N MET A 51 5.28 1.21 -0.34
CA MET A 51 4.97 1.28 1.08
C MET A 51 5.36 -0.02 1.78
N ILE A 52 6.00 0.12 2.94
CA ILE A 52 6.25 -1.00 3.85
C ILE A 52 5.18 -0.93 4.93
N THR A 53 4.55 -2.08 5.22
CA THR A 53 3.44 -2.22 6.19
C THR A 53 2.31 -1.20 6.03
N GLY A 54 2.03 -0.80 4.77
CA GLY A 54 0.98 0.15 4.42
C GLY A 54 -0.45 -0.38 4.70
N PRO A 55 -1.46 0.50 4.64
CA PRO A 55 -2.86 0.09 4.69
C PRO A 55 -3.15 -0.97 3.62
N GLY A 56 -4.01 -1.94 3.88
CA GLY A 56 -4.31 -3.05 2.97
C GLY A 56 -3.32 -4.22 3.06
N SER A 57 -2.28 -4.14 3.89
CA SER A 57 -1.39 -5.27 4.22
C SER A 57 -1.67 -5.81 5.64
N PRO A 58 -1.17 -6.99 6.05
CA PRO A 58 -1.37 -7.52 7.40
C PRO A 58 -0.92 -6.55 8.49
N SER A 59 0.22 -5.88 8.26
CA SER A 59 0.77 -4.82 9.09
C SER A 59 0.63 -5.18 10.58
N VAL A 60 -0.03 -4.31 11.33
CA VAL A 60 -0.23 -4.31 12.78
C VAL A 60 -1.06 -5.47 13.33
N LEU A 61 -1.69 -6.28 12.48
CA LEU A 61 -2.40 -7.49 12.92
C LEU A 61 -1.49 -8.72 13.06
N GLY A 62 -0.26 -8.64 12.53
CA GLY A 62 0.75 -9.69 12.64
C GLY A 62 1.94 -9.27 13.51
N ASN A 63 2.95 -10.15 13.57
CA ASN A 63 4.26 -9.77 14.09
C ASN A 63 4.95 -8.86 13.07
N MET A 64 4.95 -7.54 13.33
CA MET A 64 5.38 -6.51 12.38
C MET A 64 6.72 -6.78 11.68
N PRO A 65 7.81 -7.18 12.37
CA PRO A 65 9.06 -7.60 11.72
C PRO A 65 8.88 -8.61 10.60
N VAL A 66 8.03 -9.63 10.78
CA VAL A 66 7.78 -10.67 9.76
C VAL A 66 7.13 -10.07 8.51
N SER A 67 6.20 -9.12 8.69
CA SER A 67 5.58 -8.41 7.58
C SER A 67 6.56 -7.43 6.92
N ILE A 68 7.41 -6.75 7.70
CA ILE A 68 8.43 -5.83 7.18
C ILE A 68 9.44 -6.59 6.32
N GLU A 69 10.00 -7.70 6.81
CA GLU A 69 10.94 -8.55 6.07
C GLU A 69 10.31 -9.00 4.75
N GLN A 70 9.09 -9.54 4.79
CA GLN A 70 8.40 -10.00 3.59
C GLN A 70 8.16 -8.87 2.57
N HIS A 71 7.77 -7.67 3.03
CA HIS A 71 7.58 -6.52 2.14
C HIS A 71 8.91 -6.08 1.51
N ILE A 72 9.98 -6.04 2.29
CA ILE A 72 11.31 -5.64 1.80
C ILE A 72 11.82 -6.65 0.77
N GLU A 73 11.71 -7.95 1.06
CA GLU A 73 12.08 -9.03 0.14
C GLU A 73 11.31 -8.89 -1.18
N TRP A 74 9.97 -8.84 -1.11
CA TRP A 74 9.12 -8.77 -2.29
C TRP A 74 9.34 -7.50 -3.12
N ILE A 75 9.47 -6.33 -2.48
CA ILE A 75 9.75 -5.07 -3.18
C ILE A 75 11.14 -5.11 -3.83
N SER A 76 12.14 -5.69 -3.15
CA SER A 76 13.50 -5.81 -3.70
C SER A 76 13.52 -6.70 -4.94
N ASP A 77 12.84 -7.84 -4.90
CA ASP A 77 12.69 -8.75 -6.03
C ASP A 77 11.94 -8.08 -7.19
N PHE A 78 10.92 -7.27 -6.89
CA PHE A 78 10.19 -6.51 -7.91
C PHE A 78 11.07 -5.45 -8.58
N LEU A 79 11.83 -4.69 -7.80
CA LEU A 79 12.77 -3.70 -8.32
C LEU A 79 13.89 -4.35 -9.15
N GLN A 80 14.33 -5.56 -8.76
CA GLN A 80 15.28 -6.34 -9.56
C GLN A 80 14.63 -6.77 -10.88
N TYR A 81 13.42 -7.32 -10.85
CA TYR A 81 12.66 -7.71 -12.04
C TYR A 81 12.51 -6.55 -13.03
N MET A 82 12.15 -5.35 -12.53
CA MET A 82 12.04 -4.13 -13.33
C MET A 82 13.38 -3.77 -13.99
N ARG A 83 14.48 -3.80 -13.21
CA ARG A 83 15.82 -3.46 -13.69
C ARG A 83 16.30 -4.40 -14.79
N GLU A 84 16.09 -5.70 -14.64
CA GLU A 84 16.49 -6.73 -15.60
C GLU A 84 15.73 -6.63 -16.93
N ARG A 85 14.54 -6.02 -16.93
CA ARG A 85 13.65 -5.89 -18.10
C ARG A 85 13.54 -4.47 -18.65
N ASP A 86 14.38 -3.56 -18.15
CA ASP A 86 14.38 -2.13 -18.52
C ASP A 86 13.01 -1.43 -18.35
N ILE A 87 12.26 -1.84 -17.31
CA ILE A 87 11.02 -1.21 -16.90
C ILE A 87 11.38 0.02 -16.05
N GLY A 88 10.92 1.20 -16.46
CA GLY A 88 11.25 2.47 -15.79
C GLY A 88 10.19 2.98 -14.84
N ALA A 89 8.94 2.54 -15.02
CA ALA A 89 7.86 2.84 -14.10
C ALA A 89 6.99 1.61 -13.88
N ALA A 90 6.63 1.37 -12.63
CA ALA A 90 5.62 0.41 -12.22
C ALA A 90 4.62 1.08 -11.28
N GLU A 91 3.34 0.89 -11.55
CA GLU A 91 2.26 1.34 -10.68
C GLU A 91 1.17 0.29 -10.57
N ALA A 92 0.44 0.27 -9.46
CA ALA A 92 -0.75 -0.56 -9.33
C ALA A 92 -1.79 -0.15 -10.38
N ASP A 93 -2.39 -1.15 -11.04
CA ASP A 93 -3.58 -0.96 -11.83
C ASP A 93 -4.76 -0.55 -10.93
N ALA A 94 -5.62 0.35 -11.43
CA ALA A 94 -6.71 0.92 -10.64
C ALA A 94 -7.80 -0.12 -10.31
N ASP A 95 -8.08 -1.05 -11.23
CA ASP A 95 -9.06 -2.12 -11.01
C ASP A 95 -8.49 -3.17 -10.04
N ALA A 96 -7.20 -3.48 -10.14
CA ALA A 96 -6.52 -4.34 -9.18
C ALA A 96 -6.49 -3.74 -7.75
N GLU A 97 -6.24 -2.43 -7.63
CA GLU A 97 -6.36 -1.70 -6.36
C GLU A 97 -7.78 -1.79 -5.79
N ALA A 98 -8.81 -1.52 -6.61
CA ALA A 98 -10.19 -1.57 -6.18
C ALA A 98 -10.62 -2.99 -5.74
N ALA A 99 -10.23 -4.01 -6.50
CA ALA A 99 -10.47 -5.41 -6.16
C ALA A 99 -9.80 -5.80 -4.84
N TRP A 100 -8.56 -5.35 -4.60
CA TRP A 100 -7.87 -5.59 -3.34
C TRP A 100 -8.55 -4.89 -2.16
N VAL A 101 -9.01 -3.66 -2.34
CA VAL A 101 -9.78 -2.94 -1.31
C VAL A 101 -11.07 -3.70 -0.96
N SER A 102 -11.81 -4.23 -1.95
CA SER A 102 -12.98 -5.08 -1.70
C SER A 102 -12.60 -6.31 -0.88
N HIS A 103 -11.57 -7.03 -1.32
CA HIS A 103 -11.08 -8.23 -0.65
C HIS A 103 -10.64 -7.97 0.81
N VAL A 104 -10.00 -6.83 1.09
CA VAL A 104 -9.63 -6.43 2.47
C VAL A 104 -10.88 -6.23 3.33
N ASN A 105 -11.92 -5.58 2.79
CA ASN A 105 -13.18 -5.38 3.50
C ASN A 105 -13.90 -6.72 3.75
N GLU A 106 -13.97 -7.59 2.75
CA GLU A 106 -14.56 -8.93 2.86
C GLU A 106 -13.85 -9.79 3.90
N ALA A 107 -12.50 -9.74 3.94
CA ALA A 107 -11.72 -10.45 4.94
C ALA A 107 -11.95 -9.93 6.38
N ALA A 108 -12.35 -8.66 6.52
CA ALA A 108 -12.60 -8.03 7.81
C ALA A 108 -14.04 -8.23 8.31
N GLU A 109 -15.01 -8.37 7.40
CA GLU A 109 -16.44 -8.48 7.69
C GLU A 109 -16.80 -9.57 8.74
N PRO A 110 -16.29 -10.82 8.67
CA PRO A 110 -16.64 -11.85 9.64
C PRO A 110 -15.94 -11.67 11.01
N THR A 111 -15.10 -10.64 11.17
CA THR A 111 -14.30 -10.44 12.39
C THR A 111 -14.99 -9.50 13.38
N MET A 112 -14.61 -9.63 14.65
CA MET A 112 -15.06 -8.69 15.70
C MET A 112 -14.40 -7.30 15.60
N PHE A 113 -13.37 -7.13 14.76
CA PHE A 113 -12.67 -5.84 14.64
C PHE A 113 -13.61 -4.72 14.15
N MET A 114 -14.57 -5.07 13.29
CA MET A 114 -15.54 -4.14 12.73
C MET A 114 -16.51 -3.57 13.77
N LEU A 115 -16.67 -4.22 14.92
CA LEU A 115 -17.62 -3.84 15.97
C LEU A 115 -17.04 -2.85 16.99
N ALA A 116 -15.72 -2.68 17.03
CA ALA A 116 -15.05 -1.82 18.00
C ALA A 116 -14.64 -0.49 17.36
N ASN A 117 -14.80 0.63 18.08
CA ASN A 117 -14.20 1.90 17.68
C ASN A 117 -12.71 1.91 18.06
N SER A 118 -11.87 1.51 17.10
CA SER A 118 -10.42 1.43 17.27
C SER A 118 -9.68 2.26 16.21
N TRP A 119 -8.38 2.44 16.40
CA TRP A 119 -7.53 3.11 15.42
C TRP A 119 -7.32 2.30 14.13
N TYR A 120 -7.60 0.99 14.11
CA TYR A 120 -7.64 0.18 12.87
C TYR A 120 -8.70 0.67 11.89
N LEU A 121 -9.76 1.27 12.43
CA LEU A 121 -10.87 1.84 11.67
C LEU A 121 -10.74 3.35 11.47
N GLY A 122 -9.68 3.98 11.98
CA GLY A 122 -9.55 5.44 11.97
C GLY A 122 -10.50 6.18 12.94
N ALA A 123 -11.30 5.46 13.73
CA ALA A 123 -12.32 6.02 14.62
C ALA A 123 -11.75 6.86 15.78
N ASN A 124 -10.43 6.84 15.99
CA ASN A 124 -9.72 7.60 17.01
C ASN A 124 -9.40 9.05 16.59
N ILE A 125 -9.58 9.40 15.31
CA ILE A 125 -9.31 10.75 14.78
C ILE A 125 -10.63 11.38 14.32
N PRO A 126 -11.07 12.50 14.94
CA PRO A 126 -12.28 13.20 14.49
C PRO A 126 -12.20 13.60 13.00
N GLY A 127 -13.25 13.29 12.25
CA GLY A 127 -13.34 13.60 10.81
C GLY A 127 -12.61 12.62 9.89
N LYS A 128 -11.89 11.62 10.41
CA LYS A 128 -11.26 10.58 9.59
C LYS A 128 -12.31 9.55 9.12
N PRO A 129 -12.24 9.07 7.87
CA PRO A 129 -13.14 8.01 7.38
C PRO A 129 -13.03 6.76 8.23
N ARG A 130 -14.17 6.11 8.46
CA ARG A 130 -14.25 4.87 9.24
C ARG A 130 -14.16 3.65 8.31
N VAL A 131 -12.95 3.22 7.99
CA VAL A 131 -12.68 2.06 7.10
C VAL A 131 -11.67 1.14 7.76
N PHE A 132 -11.84 -0.18 7.63
CA PHE A 132 -10.89 -1.13 8.18
C PHE A 132 -9.62 -1.14 7.34
N MET A 133 -8.53 -0.67 7.92
CA MET A 133 -7.32 -0.39 7.15
C MET A 133 -6.35 -1.58 7.05
N PRO A 134 -6.15 -2.47 8.05
CA PRO A 134 -5.26 -3.63 7.88
C PRO A 134 -5.93 -4.78 7.10
N TYR A 135 -5.15 -5.73 6.59
CA TYR A 135 -5.68 -6.96 6.00
C TYR A 135 -5.84 -8.08 7.04
N ALA A 136 -7.08 -8.51 7.29
CA ALA A 136 -7.42 -9.50 8.31
C ALA A 136 -7.23 -10.97 7.88
N GLY A 137 -6.85 -11.25 6.63
CA GLY A 137 -6.70 -12.62 6.12
C GLY A 137 -5.44 -13.35 6.61
N GLY A 138 -4.58 -12.70 7.40
CA GLY A 138 -3.39 -13.30 8.00
C GLY A 138 -2.13 -13.26 7.12
N VAL A 139 -0.95 -13.23 7.77
CA VAL A 139 0.36 -13.06 7.11
C VAL A 139 0.68 -14.19 6.13
N GLY A 140 0.30 -15.43 6.43
CA GLY A 140 0.56 -16.59 5.55
C GLY A 140 -0.21 -16.51 4.23
N ASN A 141 -1.51 -16.22 4.28
CA ASN A 141 -2.34 -16.05 3.08
C ASN A 141 -1.90 -14.84 2.26
N TYR A 142 -1.54 -13.74 2.93
CA TYR A 142 -0.99 -12.55 2.27
C TYR A 142 0.30 -12.87 1.52
N ARG A 143 1.28 -13.51 2.17
CA ARG A 143 2.54 -13.93 1.52
C ARG A 143 2.28 -14.82 0.31
N LYS A 144 1.37 -15.78 0.43
CA LYS A 144 0.99 -16.66 -0.70
C LYS A 144 0.46 -15.84 -1.88
N LYS A 145 -0.44 -14.89 -1.63
CA LYS A 145 -1.00 -14.03 -2.68
C LYS A 145 0.05 -13.14 -3.35
N CYS A 146 0.96 -12.55 -2.56
CA CYS A 146 2.09 -11.77 -3.09
C CYS A 146 2.99 -12.62 -4.00
N ASN A 147 3.30 -13.87 -3.60
CA ASN A 147 4.11 -14.77 -4.41
C ASN A 147 3.39 -15.17 -5.70
N GLU A 148 2.11 -15.53 -5.64
CA GLU A 148 1.30 -15.83 -6.83
C GLU A 148 1.33 -14.67 -7.85
N ILE A 149 1.22 -13.43 -7.37
CA ILE A 149 1.31 -12.24 -8.22
C ILE A 149 2.69 -12.08 -8.84
N ALA A 150 3.77 -12.27 -8.08
CA ALA A 150 5.14 -12.18 -8.60
C ALA A 150 5.42 -13.28 -9.64
N ASP A 151 4.98 -14.52 -9.37
CA ASP A 151 5.11 -15.67 -10.27
C ASP A 151 4.34 -15.45 -11.58
N ASN A 152 3.23 -14.72 -11.53
CA ASN A 152 2.42 -14.32 -12.70
C ASN A 152 2.93 -13.06 -13.39
N GLY A 153 4.19 -12.66 -13.18
CA GLY A 153 4.78 -11.50 -13.82
C GLY A 153 4.27 -10.16 -13.29
N TYR A 154 4.00 -10.10 -11.98
CA TYR A 154 3.47 -8.93 -11.28
C TYR A 154 2.07 -8.51 -11.78
N GLU A 155 1.16 -9.49 -11.85
CA GLU A 155 -0.25 -9.27 -12.18
C GLU A 155 -0.89 -8.16 -11.33
N GLY A 156 -1.63 -7.25 -11.97
CA GLY A 156 -2.23 -6.08 -11.33
C GLY A 156 -1.29 -4.88 -11.19
N PHE A 157 -0.08 -4.95 -11.76
CA PHE A 157 0.78 -3.78 -11.98
C PHE A 157 0.84 -3.42 -13.47
N ILE A 158 0.83 -2.12 -13.76
CA ILE A 158 1.13 -1.55 -15.06
C ILE A 158 2.65 -1.31 -15.11
N LEU A 159 3.32 -1.89 -16.11
CA LEU A 159 4.76 -1.86 -16.26
C LEU A 159 5.15 -1.12 -17.54
N ASP A 160 5.65 0.10 -17.40
CA ASP A 160 6.07 0.93 -18.53
C ASP A 160 7.58 0.83 -18.73
N SER A 161 8.00 0.50 -19.96
CA SER A 161 9.40 0.63 -20.39
C SER A 161 9.82 2.09 -20.24
N GLY A 162 10.81 2.37 -19.41
CA GLY A 162 11.22 3.75 -19.17
C GLY A 162 11.94 4.30 -20.39
N SER A 163 11.54 5.47 -20.90
CA SER A 163 12.51 6.31 -21.58
C SER A 163 13.51 6.76 -20.51
N ARG A 164 14.62 6.02 -20.30
CA ARG A 164 15.76 6.61 -19.60
C ARG A 164 16.11 7.86 -20.39
N GLY A 165 15.76 9.03 -19.86
CA GLY A 165 16.17 10.29 -20.45
C GLY A 165 17.66 10.18 -20.72
N LYS A 166 18.06 10.32 -21.99
CA LYS A 166 19.48 10.38 -22.37
C LYS A 166 20.09 11.41 -21.43
N ALA A 167 20.87 10.96 -20.45
CA ALA A 167 21.67 11.87 -19.67
C ALA A 167 22.51 12.62 -20.70
N ALA A 168 22.26 13.93 -20.84
CA ALA A 168 23.06 14.77 -21.70
C ALA A 168 24.50 14.57 -21.26
N SER A 169 25.35 14.02 -22.13
CA SER A 169 26.78 14.04 -21.89
C SER A 169 27.18 15.50 -21.87
N ALA A 170 27.47 16.02 -20.68
CA ALA A 170 28.20 17.26 -20.56
C ALA A 170 29.61 16.99 -21.12
N THR A 171 29.87 17.57 -22.29
CA THR A 171 31.20 17.74 -22.87
C THR A 171 31.87 18.96 -22.26
#